data_AF-A0A969I0F7-F1
#
_entry.id   AF-A0A969I0F7-F1
#
_cell.length_a   1.000
_cell.length_b   1.000
_cell.length_c   1.000
_cell.angle_alpha   90.00
_cell.angle_beta   90.00
_cell.angle_gamma   90.00
#
_symmetry.space_group_name_H-M   'P 1'
#
loop_
_entity.id
_entity.type
_entity.pdbx_description
1 polymer ?
#
loop_
_entity_poly.entity_id
_entity_poly.type
_entity_poly.pdbx_seq_one_letter_code
_entity_poly.pdbx_strand_id
1 'polypeptide(L)'
;MRIWLRDEGRCQGPYCTDAPPWSVPLAQAHIDHIISGKLGSNADSNLRVLCRRCHVLRANKRHRGMIAAALRDGIIPPDWRTLVWDGCGTHLTHPPSCAYAPPMATSSPTSAKPPTSTSGRHPPPPCSTGSVCT
;
A
#
# COMPACT_ATOMS: atom_id res chain seq x y z
N MET A 1 17.92 1.55 -17.23
CA MET A 1 16.81 2.31 -17.86
C MET A 1 15.86 1.44 -18.68
N ARG A 2 16.34 0.50 -19.51
CA ARG A 2 15.51 -0.29 -20.45
C ARG A 2 14.28 -0.98 -19.83
N ILE A 3 14.44 -1.69 -18.71
CA ILE A 3 13.33 -2.40 -18.05
C ILE A 3 12.22 -1.44 -17.61
N TRP A 4 12.58 -0.25 -17.14
CA TRP A 4 11.62 0.77 -16.75
C TRP A 4 10.81 1.30 -17.92
N LEU A 5 11.45 1.51 -19.07
CA LEU A 5 10.75 1.89 -20.31
C LEU A 5 9.82 0.76 -20.79
N ARG A 6 10.28 -0.50 -20.77
CA ARG A 6 9.48 -1.67 -21.15
C ARG A 6 8.22 -1.79 -20.28
N ASP A 7 8.37 -1.61 -18.97
CA ASP A 7 7.26 -1.72 -18.02
C ASP A 7 6.42 -0.43 -17.98
N GLU A 8 6.71 0.55 -18.84
CA GLU A 8 6.11 1.89 -18.86
C GLU A 8 6.10 2.54 -17.47
N GLY A 9 7.17 2.36 -16.70
CA GLY A 9 7.28 2.83 -15.32
C GLY A 9 6.21 2.28 -14.36
N ARG A 10 5.53 1.18 -14.69
CA ARG A 10 4.54 0.52 -13.83
C ARG A 10 5.21 -0.48 -12.90
N CYS A 11 4.75 -0.51 -11.65
CA CYS A 11 5.13 -1.55 -10.71
C CYS A 11 4.46 -2.88 -11.09
N GLN A 12 5.28 -3.90 -11.35
CA GLN A 12 4.84 -5.26 -11.68
C GLN A 12 4.54 -6.12 -10.43
N GLY A 13 4.14 -5.48 -9.34
CA GLY A 13 3.85 -6.11 -8.05
C GLY A 13 2.33 -6.23 -7.82
N PRO A 14 1.89 -7.18 -6.98
CA PRO A 14 0.46 -7.52 -6.84
C PRO A 14 -0.38 -6.40 -6.22
N TYR A 15 0.23 -5.44 -5.53
CA TYR A 15 -0.48 -4.32 -4.91
C TYR A 15 -0.61 -3.09 -5.82
N CYS A 16 -0.21 -3.19 -7.09
CA CYS A 16 -0.17 -2.08 -8.03
C CYS A 16 -0.66 -2.45 -9.43
N THR A 17 -1.44 -3.53 -9.57
CA THR A 17 -1.91 -4.03 -10.88
C THR A 17 -2.67 -3.00 -11.68
N ASP A 18 -3.44 -2.15 -11.00
CA ASP A 18 -4.31 -1.15 -11.62
C ASP A 18 -3.63 0.23 -11.71
N ALA A 19 -2.32 0.30 -11.42
CA ALA A 19 -1.60 1.57 -11.48
C ALA A 19 -1.43 2.04 -12.93
N PRO A 20 -1.63 3.34 -13.21
CA PRO A 20 -1.47 3.87 -14.55
C PRO A 20 0.00 3.79 -15.02
N PRO A 21 0.26 3.85 -16.34
CA PRO A 21 1.60 4.07 -16.85
C PRO A 21 2.31 5.24 -16.16
N TRP A 22 3.61 5.09 -15.95
CA TRP A 22 4.53 6.06 -15.37
C TRP A 22 4.25 6.42 -13.90
N SER A 23 3.49 5.58 -13.19
CA SER A 23 3.18 5.77 -11.76
C SER A 23 4.39 5.64 -10.83
N VAL A 24 5.45 4.93 -11.25
CA VAL A 24 6.71 4.83 -10.51
C VAL A 24 7.77 5.68 -11.21
N PRO A 25 8.19 6.82 -10.63
CA PRO A 25 9.29 7.61 -11.16
C PRO A 25 10.56 6.76 -11.27
N LEU A 26 11.36 6.97 -12.31
CA LEU A 26 12.59 6.19 -12.53
C LEU A 26 13.52 6.20 -11.31
N ALA A 27 13.65 7.34 -10.62
CA ALA A 27 14.49 7.48 -9.43
C ALA A 27 13.99 6.66 -8.21
N GLN A 28 12.73 6.24 -8.22
CA GLN A 28 12.09 5.43 -7.17
C GLN A 28 11.84 3.99 -7.62
N ALA A 29 12.13 3.67 -8.88
CA ALA A 29 11.93 2.36 -9.45
C ALA A 29 13.04 1.40 -8.99
N HIS A 30 12.64 0.24 -8.49
CA HIS A 30 13.56 -0.83 -8.16
C HIS A 30 13.49 -1.89 -9.26
N ILE A 31 14.65 -2.28 -9.80
CA ILE A 31 14.73 -3.40 -10.73
C ILE A 31 14.96 -4.68 -9.93
N ASP A 32 14.02 -5.60 -10.03
CA ASP A 32 13.97 -6.83 -9.25
C ASP A 32 13.96 -8.06 -10.18
N HIS A 33 14.62 -9.13 -9.78
CA HIS A 33 14.58 -10.39 -10.54
C HIS A 33 13.27 -11.13 -10.30
N ILE A 34 12.55 -11.59 -11.33
CA ILE A 34 11.36 -12.46 -11.16
C ILE A 34 11.77 -13.77 -10.48
N ILE A 35 12.78 -14.46 -11.00
CA ILE A 35 13.45 -15.60 -10.38
C ILE A 35 14.74 -15.11 -9.72
N SER A 36 14.82 -15.26 -8.40
CA SER A 36 15.97 -14.85 -7.59
C SER A 36 16.96 -15.98 -7.32
N GLY A 37 18.17 -15.62 -6.86
CA GLY A 37 19.17 -16.58 -6.39
C GLY A 37 20.01 -17.16 -7.52
N LYS A 38 20.52 -18.38 -7.33
CA LYS A 38 21.44 -19.05 -8.27
C LYS A 38 20.83 -19.29 -9.66
N LEU A 39 19.51 -19.42 -9.73
CA LEU A 39 18.77 -19.63 -10.97
C LEU A 39 18.27 -18.32 -11.61
N GLY A 40 18.54 -17.17 -10.98
CA GLY A 40 18.17 -15.88 -11.55
C GLY A 40 19.15 -15.45 -12.65
N SER A 41 18.61 -14.91 -13.74
CA SER A 41 19.39 -14.30 -14.83
C SER A 41 19.20 -12.78 -14.88
N ASN A 42 20.14 -12.07 -15.48
CA ASN A 42 20.01 -10.63 -15.78
C ASN A 42 19.35 -10.37 -17.15
N ALA A 43 18.77 -11.40 -17.77
CA ALA A 43 18.03 -11.22 -19.02
C ALA A 43 16.80 -10.35 -18.75
N ASP A 44 16.43 -9.51 -19.73
CA ASP A 44 15.30 -8.59 -19.59
C ASP A 44 14.03 -9.35 -19.18
N SER A 45 13.81 -10.56 -19.70
CA SER A 45 12.67 -11.44 -19.36
C SER A 45 12.60 -11.86 -17.89
N ASN A 46 13.71 -11.79 -17.14
CA ASN A 46 13.76 -12.10 -15.71
C ASN A 46 13.83 -10.85 -14.83
N LEU A 47 13.79 -9.64 -15.39
CA LEU A 47 13.80 -8.39 -14.65
C LEU A 47 12.42 -7.73 -14.69
N ARG A 48 12.07 -6.98 -13.65
CA ARG A 48 10.84 -6.19 -13.56
C ARG A 48 11.02 -4.93 -12.74
N VAL A 49 10.19 -3.92 -12.98
CA VAL A 49 10.06 -2.75 -12.11
C VAL A 49 9.17 -3.06 -10.92
N LEU A 50 9.61 -2.70 -9.71
CA LEU A 50 8.78 -2.66 -8.52
C LEU A 50 8.88 -1.29 -7.85
N CYS A 51 7.77 -0.84 -7.25
CA CYS A 51 7.79 0.26 -6.28
C CYS A 51 8.38 -0.24 -4.94
N ARG A 52 8.78 0.69 -4.07
CA ARG A 52 9.38 0.34 -2.77
C ARG A 52 8.47 -0.58 -1.93
N ARG A 53 7.16 -0.33 -1.87
CA ARG A 53 6.20 -1.18 -1.12
C ARG A 53 6.25 -2.63 -1.61
N CYS A 54 6.03 -2.84 -2.91
CA CYS A 54 6.01 -4.19 -3.48
C CYS A 54 7.37 -4.88 -3.39
N HIS A 55 8.46 -4.14 -3.60
CA HIS A 55 9.81 -4.69 -3.54
C HIS A 55 10.18 -5.20 -2.14
N VAL A 56 9.84 -4.42 -1.12
CA VAL A 56 10.10 -4.74 0.30
C VAL A 56 9.26 -5.93 0.77
N LEU A 57 8.00 -6.01 0.36
CA LEU A 57 7.08 -7.08 0.72
C LEU A 57 7.33 -8.39 -0.02
N ARG A 58 8.27 -8.42 -0.96
CA ARG A 58 8.60 -9.65 -1.68
C ARG A 58 9.24 -10.66 -0.72
N ALA A 59 8.86 -11.93 -0.83
CA ALA A 59 9.36 -13.08 -0.06
C ALA A 59 10.83 -13.44 -0.43
N ASN A 60 11.75 -12.49 -0.30
CA ASN A 60 13.17 -12.67 -0.51
C ASN A 60 13.95 -12.28 0.76
N LYS A 61 14.77 -13.20 1.27
CA LYS A 61 15.59 -12.97 2.48
C LYS A 61 16.50 -11.74 2.35
N ARG A 62 16.94 -11.41 1.13
CA ARG A 62 17.82 -10.26 0.85
C ARG A 62 17.14 -8.91 1.06
N HIS A 63 15.81 -8.84 1.02
CA HIS A 63 15.06 -7.58 1.14
C HIS A 63 14.66 -7.26 2.59
N ARG A 64 14.89 -8.18 3.52
CA ARG A 64 14.52 -8.01 4.94
C ARG A 64 15.16 -6.78 5.58
N GLY A 65 16.35 -6.38 5.15
CA GLY A 65 17.02 -5.16 5.61
C GLY A 65 16.24 -3.88 5.30
N MET A 66 15.36 -3.90 4.30
CA MET A 66 14.55 -2.73 3.91
C MET A 66 13.26 -2.58 4.73
N ILE A 67 12.84 -3.61 5.46
CA ILE A 67 11.57 -3.64 6.21
C ILE A 67 11.53 -2.55 7.28
N ALA A 68 12.58 -2.45 8.10
CA ALA A 68 12.63 -1.49 9.20
C ALA A 68 12.54 -0.04 8.69
N ALA A 69 13.20 0.27 7.58
CA ALA A 69 13.10 1.59 6.95
C ALA A 69 11.69 1.83 6.35
N ALA A 70 11.11 0.83 5.68
CA ALA A 70 9.77 0.96 5.10
C ALA A 70 8.67 1.12 6.17
N LEU A 71 8.83 0.48 7.33
CA LEU A 71 7.97 0.67 8.51
C LEU A 71 8.09 2.09 9.05
N ARG A 72 9.33 2.57 9.24
CA ARG A 72 9.60 3.91 9.76
C ARG A 72 9.03 5.00 8.85
N ASP A 73 9.08 4.78 7.54
CA ASP A 73 8.58 5.71 6.54
C ASP A 73 7.07 5.54 6.25
N GLY A 74 6.40 4.62 6.95
CA GLY A 74 4.95 4.38 6.79
C GLY A 74 4.54 3.75 5.45
N ILE A 75 5.48 3.20 4.68
CA ILE A 75 5.21 2.60 3.36
C ILE A 75 4.54 1.23 3.48
N ILE A 76 4.82 0.52 4.58
CA ILE A 76 4.17 -0.74 4.92
C ILE A 76 3.65 -0.69 6.36
N PRO A 77 2.56 -1.40 6.68
CA PRO A 77 1.99 -1.39 8.02
C PRO A 77 2.75 -2.36 8.96
N PRO A 78 2.60 -2.25 10.29
CA PRO A 78 3.27 -3.14 11.26
C PRO A 78 2.99 -4.64 11.08
N ASP A 79 1.80 -4.98 10.59
CA ASP A 79 1.34 -6.34 10.30
C ASP A 79 1.77 -6.85 8.91
N TRP A 80 2.72 -6.18 8.25
CA TRP A 80 3.21 -6.45 6.88
C TRP A 80 3.46 -7.91 6.50
N ARG A 81 3.70 -8.80 7.46
CA ARG A 81 3.92 -10.24 7.20
C ARG A 81 2.72 -10.89 6.48
N THR A 82 1.51 -10.39 6.71
CA THR A 82 0.28 -10.82 6.00
C THR A 82 0.26 -10.38 4.54
N LEU A 83 1.11 -9.42 4.17
CA LEU A 83 1.23 -8.83 2.83
C LEU A 83 2.48 -9.32 2.09
N VAL A 84 3.14 -10.36 2.59
CA VAL A 84 4.31 -10.92 1.90
C VAL A 84 3.86 -11.74 0.70
N TRP A 85 4.55 -11.59 -0.42
CA TRP A 85 4.21 -12.29 -1.68
C TRP A 85 5.45 -12.91 -2.32
N ASP A 86 5.28 -14.09 -2.90
CA ASP A 86 6.33 -14.79 -3.63
C ASP A 86 6.36 -14.32 -5.09
N GLY A 87 7.54 -13.95 -5.57
CA GLY A 87 7.68 -13.26 -6.86
C GLY A 87 7.33 -14.09 -8.11
N CYS A 88 6.66 -15.24 -7.97
CA CYS A 88 6.27 -16.10 -9.08
C CYS A 88 5.19 -15.38 -9.91
N GLY A 89 5.53 -15.04 -11.15
CA GLY A 89 4.72 -14.16 -12.00
C GLY A 89 3.37 -14.78 -12.36
N THR A 90 2.31 -13.98 -12.21
CA THR A 90 1.02 -14.20 -12.83
C THR A 90 1.13 -14.00 -14.34
N HIS A 91 1.43 -15.08 -15.05
CA HIS A 91 1.08 -15.21 -16.47
C HIS A 91 0.29 -16.50 -16.72
N LEU A 92 -0.54 -16.87 -15.75
CA LEU A 92 -1.60 -17.85 -15.90
C LEU A 92 -2.91 -17.14 -15.60
N THR A 93 -3.86 -17.33 -16.49
CA THR A 93 -5.27 -16.93 -16.40
C THR A 93 -6.04 -17.59 -15.25
N HIS A 94 -5.34 -18.03 -14.21
CA HIS A 94 -5.91 -18.53 -12.97
C HIS A 94 -5.10 -18.00 -11.79
N PRO A 95 -5.77 -17.50 -10.72
CA PRO A 95 -5.07 -17.19 -9.48
C PRO A 95 -4.35 -18.47 -9.01
N PRO A 96 -3.07 -18.41 -8.58
CA PRO A 96 -2.54 -19.51 -7.81
C PRO A 96 -3.44 -19.68 -6.59
N SER A 97 -3.83 -20.92 -6.36
CA SER A 97 -4.78 -21.40 -5.35
C SER A 97 -4.32 -21.13 -3.91
N CYS A 98 -4.18 -19.87 -3.56
CA CYS A 98 -3.94 -19.39 -2.21
C CYS A 98 -5.04 -18.37 -1.95
N ALA A 99 -6.24 -18.89 -1.66
CA ALA A 99 -7.44 -18.12 -1.40
C ALA A 99 -7.17 -17.00 -0.38
N TYR A 100 -7.08 -15.77 -0.87
CA TYR A 100 -7.37 -14.61 -0.05
C TYR A 100 -8.90 -14.49 -0.01
N ALA A 101 -9.50 -15.02 1.05
CA ALA A 101 -10.87 -14.64 1.39
C ALA A 101 -10.81 -13.17 1.84
N PRO A 102 -11.53 -12.24 1.19
CA PRO A 102 -11.59 -10.88 1.68
C PRO A 102 -12.20 -10.88 3.09
N PRO A 103 -11.72 -10.04 4.03
CA PRO A 103 -12.47 -9.80 5.25
C PRO A 103 -13.84 -9.26 4.83
N MET A 104 -14.90 -9.90 5.34
CA MET A 104 -16.28 -9.50 5.07
C MET A 104 -16.41 -7.99 5.28
N ALA A 105 -16.83 -7.29 4.22
CA ALA A 105 -17.26 -5.92 4.32
C ALA A 105 -18.38 -5.86 5.37
N THR A 106 -18.08 -5.27 6.52
CA THR A 106 -19.12 -4.82 7.44
C THR A 106 -19.89 -3.74 6.70
N SER A 107 -21.10 -4.08 6.28
CA SER A 107 -22.09 -3.19 5.73
C SER A 107 -22.21 -1.90 6.56
N SER A 108 -21.88 -0.77 5.94
CA SER A 108 -22.33 0.55 6.40
C SER A 108 -23.85 0.65 6.22
N PRO A 109 -24.64 1.05 7.23
CA PRO A 109 -25.97 1.55 6.98
C PRO A 109 -25.90 3.01 6.50
N THR A 110 -26.67 3.24 5.45
CA THR A 110 -26.88 4.44 4.65
C THR A 110 -27.37 5.64 5.45
N SER A 111 -26.94 6.84 5.04
CA SER A 111 -27.47 8.14 5.43
C SER A 111 -28.99 8.25 5.25
N ALA A 112 -29.68 8.79 6.25
CA ALA A 112 -30.99 9.43 6.10
C ALA A 112 -30.92 10.86 6.67
N LYS A 113 -31.43 11.82 5.88
CA LYS A 113 -31.48 13.28 6.16
C LYS A 113 -32.62 13.64 7.15
N PRO A 114 -32.65 14.88 7.68
CA PRO A 114 -33.33 15.26 8.93
C PRO A 114 -34.77 15.77 8.73
N PRO A 115 -35.52 15.97 9.84
CA PRO A 115 -36.52 17.01 9.91
C PRO A 115 -36.22 18.09 10.98
N THR A 116 -36.76 19.26 10.69
CA THR A 116 -36.69 20.57 11.35
C THR A 116 -37.60 20.72 12.58
N SER A 117 -37.33 21.77 13.37
CA SER A 117 -38.29 22.62 14.15
C SER A 117 -38.32 22.53 15.70
N THR A 118 -37.71 23.55 16.31
CA THR A 118 -38.25 24.54 17.29
C THR A 118 -38.80 24.13 18.66
N SER A 119 -38.16 24.67 19.73
CA SER A 119 -38.68 25.23 21.01
C SER A 119 -37.49 25.27 22.00
N GLY A 120 -36.98 26.35 22.60
CA GLY A 120 -37.58 27.55 23.17
C GLY A 120 -37.48 27.50 24.71
N ARG A 121 -36.48 28.17 25.33
CA ARG A 121 -36.52 28.86 26.65
C ARG A 121 -35.15 29.45 27.08
N HIS A 122 -35.24 30.51 27.87
CA HIS A 122 -34.33 31.64 28.15
C HIS A 122 -33.01 31.40 28.94
N PRO A 123 -32.08 32.40 28.98
CA PRO A 123 -30.79 32.40 29.73
C PRO A 123 -30.93 32.99 31.15
N PRO A 124 -29.97 32.78 32.07
CA PRO A 124 -28.93 33.81 32.41
C PRO A 124 -27.65 33.21 33.11
N PRO A 125 -26.78 33.96 33.83
CA PRO A 125 -26.05 35.23 33.58
C PRO A 125 -24.49 35.03 33.63
N PRO A 126 -23.65 36.08 33.45
CA PRO A 126 -22.19 35.99 33.45
C PRO A 126 -21.53 36.32 34.80
N CYS A 127 -20.35 35.75 35.08
CA CYS A 127 -19.38 36.19 36.11
C CYS A 127 -17.97 35.74 35.63
N SER A 128 -17.10 36.63 35.15
CA SER A 128 -16.18 37.55 35.87
C SER A 128 -14.82 36.92 36.22
N THR A 129 -13.80 37.45 35.54
CA THR A 129 -12.43 37.78 36.01
C THR A 129 -11.53 36.69 36.59
N GLY A 130 -10.49 36.35 35.81
CA GLY A 130 -9.06 36.40 36.16
C GLY A 130 -8.54 35.70 37.42
N SER A 131 -7.59 34.77 37.23
CA SER A 131 -6.33 34.79 37.99
C SER A 131 -5.29 33.87 37.35
N VAL A 132 -4.09 34.43 37.16
CA VAL A 132 -2.86 33.73 36.79
C VAL A 132 -2.36 32.98 38.03
N CYS A 133 -1.95 31.72 37.88
CA CYS A 133 -1.21 31.00 38.91
C CYS A 133 0.17 30.60 38.40
N THR A 134 1.16 31.14 39.14
CA THR A 134 2.56 30.72 39.35
C THR A 134 3.51 30.67 38.16
#